data_AF-A0AAJ1SRG2-F1
#
_entry.id   AF-A0AAJ1SRG2-F1
#
_cell.length_a   1.000
_cell.length_b   1.000
_cell.length_c   1.000
_cell.angle_alpha   90.00
_cell.angle_beta   90.00
_cell.angle_gamma   90.00
#
_symmetry.space_group_name_H-M   'P 1'
#
loop_
_entity.id
_entity.type
_entity.pdbx_description
1 polymer ?
#
loop_
_entity_poly.entity_id
_entity_poly.type
_entity_poly.pdbx_seq_one_letter_code
_entity_poly.pdbx_strand_id
1 'polypeptide(L)'
;MASIKKYYLKKSKEYRYEVYISNGIDPGTKLQKKIHKKGFKSHEEAERFAKIVEGEIASEEYTQKNPKNLTIEKFMDDWINNYKMNVKEGTRIVHRANIKMYINPYIGKYKLDKYTRADHQRFINQLLTKKGLGRTKEGLSVTTAKSINATLSNAFKKAIQLGYIKNNPTSFVEFPRNPSDKKKVKYYTFDQSELFLEFAKKEKSFIWYPFFLIIFDQGLRKSEALGLQWADIDFSQNTLNINRERLGLLKKDLTKV
;
A
#
# COMPACT_ATOMS: atom_id res chain seq x y z
N MET A 1 -30.49 -1.48 -21.74
CA MET A 1 -31.64 -2.37 -21.45
C MET A 1 -31.15 -3.80 -21.34
N ALA A 2 -31.50 -4.44 -20.23
CA ALA A 2 -31.17 -5.82 -19.93
C ALA A 2 -32.05 -6.78 -20.75
N SER A 3 -31.46 -7.86 -21.24
CA SER A 3 -32.15 -8.96 -21.91
C SER A 3 -32.05 -10.21 -21.05
N ILE A 4 -33.20 -10.78 -20.69
CA ILE A 4 -33.30 -12.00 -19.90
C ILE A 4 -33.70 -13.15 -20.81
N LYS A 5 -32.93 -14.24 -20.82
CA LYS A 5 -33.21 -15.44 -21.63
C LYS A 5 -33.34 -16.67 -20.74
N LYS A 6 -34.32 -17.52 -21.05
CA LYS A 6 -34.51 -18.82 -20.42
C LYS A 6 -33.71 -19.88 -21.19
N TYR A 7 -32.98 -20.74 -20.48
CA TYR A 7 -32.23 -21.85 -21.06
C TYR A 7 -32.42 -23.12 -20.24
N TYR A 8 -32.25 -24.28 -20.88
CA TYR A 8 -32.47 -25.58 -20.28
C TYR A 8 -31.15 -26.30 -19.94
N LEU A 9 -31.00 -26.76 -18.70
CA LEU A 9 -29.88 -27.61 -18.31
C LEU A 9 -30.22 -29.08 -18.54
N LYS A 10 -29.59 -29.70 -19.55
CA LYS A 10 -29.75 -31.12 -19.87
C LYS A 10 -29.40 -32.05 -18.70
N LYS A 11 -28.38 -31.71 -17.90
CA LYS A 11 -27.89 -32.55 -16.78
C LYS A 11 -28.84 -32.56 -15.57
N SER A 12 -29.42 -31.42 -15.22
CA SER A 12 -30.31 -31.30 -14.05
C SER A 12 -31.79 -31.33 -14.42
N LYS A 13 -32.14 -31.39 -15.71
CA LYS A 13 -33.51 -31.30 -16.25
C LYS A 13 -34.29 -30.08 -15.74
N GLU A 14 -33.59 -28.96 -15.56
CA GLU A 14 -34.18 -27.72 -15.03
C GLU A 14 -34.02 -26.56 -16.01
N TYR A 15 -34.99 -25.64 -15.98
CA TYR A 15 -34.84 -24.34 -16.62
C TYR A 15 -34.14 -23.35 -15.70
N ARG A 16 -33.27 -22.54 -16.28
CA ARG A 16 -32.60 -21.41 -15.61
C ARG A 16 -32.69 -20.18 -16.49
N TYR A 17 -32.39 -19.03 -15.90
CA TYR A 17 -32.35 -17.76 -16.60
C TYR A 17 -30.91 -17.22 -16.66
N GLU A 18 -30.63 -16.49 -17.73
CA GLU A 18 -29.42 -15.70 -17.92
C GLU A 18 -29.77 -14.27 -18.29
N VAL A 19 -28.90 -13.34 -17.90
CA VAL A 19 -29.10 -11.89 -18.05
C VAL A 19 -27.93 -11.32 -18.84
N TYR A 20 -28.24 -10.52 -19.85
CA TYR A 20 -27.31 -9.74 -20.65
C TYR A 20 -27.59 -8.25 -20.44
N ILE A 21 -26.59 -7.46 -20.08
CA ILE A 21 -26.74 -6.01 -19.86
C ILE A 21 -25.66 -5.28 -20.66
N SER A 22 -26.08 -4.28 -21.43
CA SER A 22 -25.19 -3.39 -22.19
C SER A 22 -24.55 -2.35 -21.28
N ASN A 23 -23.22 -2.29 -21.24
CA ASN A 23 -22.43 -1.37 -20.41
C ASN A 23 -21.57 -0.42 -21.28
N GLY A 24 -22.19 0.24 -22.26
CA GLY A 24 -21.51 1.16 -23.17
C GLY A 24 -20.54 0.50 -24.16
N ILE A 25 -19.71 1.32 -24.79
CA ILE A 25 -18.72 0.91 -25.80
C ILE A 25 -17.32 0.98 -25.17
N ASP A 26 -16.52 -0.05 -25.38
CA ASP A 26 -15.13 -0.04 -24.96
C ASP A 26 -14.31 0.95 -25.83
N PRO A 27 -13.61 1.94 -25.23
CA PRO A 27 -12.93 2.98 -25.99
C PRO A 27 -11.72 2.47 -26.80
N GLY A 28 -11.15 1.31 -26.46
CA GLY A 28 -10.03 0.73 -27.21
C GLY A 28 -10.51 -0.20 -28.33
N THR A 29 -11.44 -1.09 -28.04
CA THR A 29 -11.89 -2.13 -29.00
C THR A 29 -13.09 -1.70 -29.85
N LYS A 30 -13.77 -0.59 -29.51
CA LYS A 30 -15.03 -0.12 -30.11
C LYS A 30 -16.18 -1.14 -30.05
N LEU A 31 -16.03 -2.22 -29.28
CA LEU A 31 -17.07 -3.23 -29.10
C LEU A 31 -17.96 -2.87 -27.90
N GLN A 32 -19.23 -3.29 -27.95
CA GLN A 32 -20.14 -3.16 -26.81
C GLN A 32 -19.64 -4.01 -25.63
N LYS A 33 -19.43 -3.37 -24.47
CA LYS A 33 -19.19 -4.10 -23.23
C LYS A 33 -20.51 -4.76 -22.81
N LYS A 34 -20.52 -6.09 -22.73
CA LYS A 34 -21.70 -6.86 -22.30
C LYS A 34 -21.42 -7.54 -20.97
N ILE A 35 -22.32 -7.35 -20.02
CA ILE A 35 -22.33 -8.05 -18.75
C ILE A 35 -23.21 -9.27 -18.91
N HIS A 36 -22.64 -10.46 -18.70
CA HIS A 36 -23.37 -11.73 -18.74
C HIS A 36 -23.33 -12.42 -17.38
N LYS A 37 -24.49 -12.88 -16.90
CA LYS A 37 -24.60 -13.75 -15.72
C LYS A 37 -25.70 -14.79 -15.95
N LYS A 38 -25.44 -16.04 -15.59
CA LYS A 38 -26.34 -17.18 -15.78
C LYS A 38 -26.58 -17.94 -14.47
N GLY A 39 -27.64 -18.73 -14.43
CA GLY A 39 -27.91 -19.69 -13.34
C GLY A 39 -29.04 -19.31 -12.39
N PHE A 40 -29.78 -18.23 -12.68
CA PHE A 40 -30.93 -17.80 -11.88
C PHE A 40 -32.04 -18.85 -11.94
N LYS A 41 -32.69 -19.11 -10.80
CA LYS A 41 -33.76 -20.12 -10.68
C LYS A 41 -35.09 -19.60 -11.19
N SER A 42 -35.35 -18.31 -11.04
CA SER A 42 -36.60 -17.67 -11.48
C SER A 42 -36.33 -16.44 -12.37
N HIS A 43 -37.36 -16.05 -13.12
CA HIS A 43 -37.33 -14.82 -13.91
C HIS A 43 -37.20 -13.59 -13.00
N GLU A 44 -37.90 -13.60 -11.86
CA GLU A 44 -37.89 -12.50 -10.88
C GLU A 44 -36.51 -12.31 -10.22
N GLU A 45 -35.75 -13.38 -9.94
CA GLU A 45 -34.35 -13.28 -9.50
C GLU A 45 -33.46 -12.62 -10.56
N ALA A 46 -33.64 -13.02 -11.82
CA ALA A 46 -32.90 -12.46 -12.95
C ALA A 46 -33.25 -10.98 -13.19
N GLU A 47 -34.52 -10.61 -13.01
CA GLU A 47 -35.00 -9.23 -13.16
C GLU A 47 -34.53 -8.33 -12.02
N ARG A 48 -34.56 -8.80 -10.75
CA ARG A 48 -33.96 -8.08 -9.62
C ARG A 48 -32.47 -7.82 -9.86
N PHE A 49 -31.74 -8.84 -10.32
CA PHE A 49 -30.32 -8.66 -10.67
C PHE A 49 -30.13 -7.64 -11.80
N ALA A 50 -30.98 -7.68 -12.84
CA ALA A 50 -30.93 -6.73 -13.94
C ALA A 50 -31.16 -5.28 -13.47
N LYS A 51 -32.21 -5.04 -12.68
CA LYS A 51 -32.54 -3.71 -12.12
C LYS A 51 -31.42 -3.15 -11.24
N ILE A 52 -30.83 -3.98 -10.37
CA ILE A 52 -29.70 -3.56 -9.52
C ILE A 52 -28.51 -3.14 -10.40
N VAL A 53 -28.14 -3.97 -11.38
CA VAL A 53 -26.97 -3.69 -12.23
C VAL A 53 -27.21 -2.51 -13.17
N GLU A 54 -28.41 -2.37 -13.73
CA GLU A 54 -28.76 -1.19 -14.53
C GLU A 54 -28.75 0.09 -13.68
N GLY A 55 -29.21 0.01 -12.43
CA GLY A 55 -29.11 1.11 -11.46
C GLY A 55 -27.65 1.49 -11.15
N GLU A 56 -26.79 0.49 -10.91
CA GLU A 56 -25.35 0.71 -10.71
C GLU A 56 -24.69 1.33 -11.95
N ILE A 57 -25.08 0.93 -13.17
CA ILE A 57 -24.54 1.51 -14.41
C ILE A 57 -24.99 2.96 -14.56
N ALA A 58 -26.26 3.24 -14.28
CA ALA A 58 -26.83 4.57 -14.38
C ALA A 58 -26.23 5.55 -13.35
N SER A 59 -25.83 5.06 -12.17
CA SER A 59 -25.17 5.88 -11.14
C SER A 59 -23.66 6.00 -11.33
N GLU A 60 -23.08 5.44 -12.40
CA GLU A 60 -21.63 5.27 -12.58
C GLU A 60 -20.93 4.48 -11.44
N GLU A 61 -21.69 3.89 -10.52
CA GLU A 61 -21.19 3.03 -9.44
C GLU A 61 -20.93 1.59 -9.92
N TYR A 62 -21.21 1.31 -11.20
CA TYR A 62 -20.92 0.03 -11.82
C TYR A 62 -19.42 -0.15 -11.92
N THR A 63 -18.92 -0.80 -10.88
CA THR A 63 -17.57 -1.30 -10.74
C THR A 63 -17.29 -2.24 -11.91
N GLN A 64 -16.37 -1.84 -12.80
CA GLN A 64 -15.89 -2.68 -13.89
C GLN A 64 -15.43 -3.98 -13.24
N LYS A 65 -16.20 -5.05 -13.43
CA LYS A 65 -16.08 -6.31 -12.68
C LYS A 65 -14.60 -6.62 -12.47
N ASN A 66 -14.18 -6.56 -11.20
CA ASN A 66 -12.88 -7.01 -10.76
C ASN A 66 -12.51 -8.26 -11.58
N PRO A 67 -11.35 -8.32 -12.28
CA PRO A 67 -10.97 -9.50 -13.02
C PRO A 67 -11.19 -10.72 -12.13
N LYS A 68 -12.01 -11.68 -12.59
CA LYS A 68 -12.49 -12.78 -11.75
C LYS A 68 -11.31 -13.39 -11.00
N ASN A 69 -11.38 -13.36 -9.66
CA ASN A 69 -10.35 -13.87 -8.75
C ASN A 69 -9.04 -13.03 -8.64
N LEU A 70 -9.08 -11.71 -8.84
CA LEU A 70 -7.95 -10.86 -8.46
C LEU A 70 -7.68 -10.97 -6.96
N THR A 71 -6.47 -11.38 -6.61
CA THR A 71 -6.00 -11.48 -5.24
C THR A 71 -5.36 -10.16 -4.79
N ILE A 72 -5.25 -9.96 -3.48
CA ILE A 72 -4.55 -8.79 -2.93
C ILE A 72 -3.11 -8.75 -3.44
N GLU A 73 -2.40 -9.89 -3.42
CA GLU A 73 -1.02 -9.98 -3.91
C GLU A 73 -0.86 -9.43 -5.33
N LYS A 74 -1.63 -9.96 -6.29
CA LYS A 74 -1.60 -9.52 -7.68
C LYS A 74 -1.93 -8.03 -7.83
N PHE A 75 -2.90 -7.55 -7.05
CA PHE A 75 -3.26 -6.14 -7.07
C PHE A 75 -2.17 -5.24 -6.47
N MET A 76 -1.51 -5.67 -5.38
CA MET A 76 -0.42 -4.91 -4.77
C MET A 76 0.79 -4.81 -5.70
N ASP A 77 1.09 -5.87 -6.44
CA ASP A 77 2.16 -5.92 -7.44
C ASP A 77 1.88 -4.97 -8.61
N ASP A 78 0.65 -5.01 -9.15
CA ASP A 78 0.19 -4.09 -10.19
C ASP A 78 0.20 -2.64 -9.68
N TRP A 79 -0.28 -2.42 -8.46
CA TRP A 79 -0.30 -1.10 -7.83
C TRP A 79 1.06 -0.46 -7.67
N ILE A 80 2.05 -1.18 -7.13
CA ILE A 80 3.38 -0.61 -6.88
C ILE A 80 4.18 -0.40 -8.17
N ASN A 81 3.91 -1.20 -9.21
CA ASN A 81 4.65 -1.15 -10.47
C ASN A 81 4.03 -0.22 -11.51
N ASN A 82 2.69 -0.09 -11.55
CA ASN A 82 2.00 0.65 -12.61
C ASN A 82 1.30 1.91 -12.11
N TYR A 83 0.75 1.91 -10.90
CA TYR A 83 -0.04 3.04 -10.39
C TYR A 83 0.71 3.95 -9.40
N LYS A 84 1.81 3.47 -8.82
CA LYS A 84 2.61 4.20 -7.81
C LYS A 84 3.99 4.62 -8.35
N MET A 85 4.03 5.09 -9.59
CA MET A 85 5.27 5.53 -10.27
C MET A 85 5.73 6.93 -9.88
N ASN A 86 4.80 7.87 -9.65
CA ASN A 86 5.11 9.28 -9.39
C ASN A 86 5.40 9.60 -7.92
N VAL A 87 6.09 8.72 -7.20
CA VAL A 87 6.49 8.97 -5.80
C VAL A 87 7.98 8.81 -5.61
N LYS A 88 8.53 9.53 -4.62
CA LYS A 88 9.95 9.42 -4.24
C LYS A 88 10.33 7.96 -4.01
N GLU A 89 11.53 7.58 -4.44
CA GLU A 89 11.99 6.19 -4.36
C GLU A 89 12.00 5.66 -2.93
N GLY A 90 12.35 6.48 -1.93
CA GLY A 90 12.26 6.11 -0.51
C GLY A 90 10.86 5.66 -0.09
N THR A 91 9.80 6.28 -0.62
CA THR A 91 8.41 5.88 -0.39
C THR A 91 8.10 4.54 -1.06
N ARG A 92 8.58 4.31 -2.29
CA ARG A 92 8.40 3.02 -2.99
C ARG A 92 9.10 1.89 -2.24
N ILE A 93 10.31 2.14 -1.75
CA ILE A 93 11.10 1.20 -0.94
C ILE A 93 10.30 0.75 0.29
N VAL A 94 9.69 1.69 1.02
CA VAL A 94 8.84 1.37 2.18
C VAL A 94 7.61 0.55 1.77
N HIS A 95 6.92 0.94 0.69
CA HIS A 95 5.76 0.19 0.20
C HIS A 95 6.13 -1.23 -0.21
N ARG A 96 7.21 -1.42 -0.99
CA ARG A 96 7.69 -2.76 -1.39
C ARG A 96 8.06 -3.62 -0.18
N ALA A 97 8.74 -3.06 0.80
CA ALA A 97 9.08 -3.76 2.03
C ALA A 97 7.81 -4.21 2.78
N ASN A 98 6.82 -3.32 2.93
CA ASN A 98 5.55 -3.65 3.56
C ASN A 98 4.79 -4.74 2.78
N ILE A 99 4.76 -4.65 1.45
CA ILE A 99 4.12 -5.63 0.57
C ILE A 99 4.73 -7.01 0.77
N LYS A 100 6.05 -7.10 0.57
CA LYS A 100 6.78 -8.37 0.57
C LYS A 100 6.86 -9.02 1.95
N MET A 101 7.07 -8.24 3.00
CA MET A 101 7.29 -8.78 4.35
C MET A 101 5.99 -9.05 5.12
N TYR A 102 4.95 -8.26 4.91
CA TYR A 102 3.78 -8.26 5.80
C TYR A 102 2.43 -8.37 5.10
N ILE A 103 2.31 -8.02 3.82
CA ILE A 103 1.01 -8.07 3.13
C ILE A 103 0.88 -9.40 2.38
N ASN A 104 1.78 -9.67 1.43
CA ASN A 104 1.70 -10.85 0.57
C ASN A 104 1.72 -12.16 1.38
N PRO A 105 2.61 -12.36 2.37
CA PRO A 105 2.67 -13.63 3.10
C PRO A 105 1.41 -13.97 3.89
N TYR A 106 0.60 -12.96 4.26
CA TYR A 106 -0.47 -13.14 5.23
C TYR A 106 -1.86 -12.92 4.65
N ILE A 107 -2.04 -11.87 3.86
CA ILE A 107 -3.33 -11.55 3.24
C ILE A 107 -3.28 -11.58 1.72
N GLY A 108 -2.11 -11.81 1.11
CA GLY A 108 -1.93 -11.80 -0.34
C GLY A 108 -2.88 -12.72 -1.11
N LYS A 109 -3.21 -13.90 -0.54
CA LYS A 109 -4.11 -14.89 -1.14
C LYS A 109 -5.59 -14.53 -1.06
N TYR A 110 -5.98 -13.54 -0.26
CA TYR A 110 -7.38 -13.10 -0.20
C TYR A 110 -7.80 -12.52 -1.54
N LYS A 111 -9.05 -12.80 -1.94
CA LYS A 111 -9.66 -12.10 -3.08
C LYS A 111 -9.91 -10.65 -2.68
N LEU A 112 -9.54 -9.72 -3.55
CA LEU A 112 -9.61 -8.28 -3.30
C LEU A 112 -11.04 -7.83 -2.93
N ASP A 113 -12.05 -8.40 -3.60
CA ASP A 113 -13.48 -8.10 -3.39
C ASP A 113 -14.10 -8.82 -2.17
N LYS A 114 -13.37 -9.74 -1.54
CA LYS A 114 -13.83 -10.50 -0.37
C LYS A 114 -13.12 -10.12 0.93
N TYR A 115 -12.11 -9.25 0.86
CA TYR A 115 -11.39 -8.80 2.04
C TYR A 115 -12.19 -7.73 2.80
N THR A 116 -12.60 -8.05 4.02
CA THR A 116 -13.50 -7.20 4.81
C THR A 116 -12.77 -6.34 5.83
N ARG A 117 -13.45 -5.33 6.41
CA ARG A 117 -12.93 -4.56 7.54
C ARG A 117 -12.59 -5.44 8.75
N ALA A 118 -13.39 -6.48 9.00
CA ALA A 118 -13.14 -7.42 10.09
C ALA A 118 -11.88 -8.28 9.84
N ASP A 119 -11.64 -8.71 8.60
CA ASP A 119 -10.39 -9.38 8.23
C ASP A 119 -9.19 -8.45 8.42
N HIS A 120 -9.36 -7.17 8.07
CA HIS A 120 -8.31 -6.18 8.22
C HIS A 120 -7.97 -5.87 9.68
N GLN A 121 -8.97 -5.73 10.57
CA GLN A 121 -8.73 -5.57 11.99
C GLN A 121 -7.99 -6.78 12.58
N ARG A 122 -8.38 -8.00 12.20
CA ARG A 122 -7.67 -9.23 12.60
C ARG A 122 -6.23 -9.23 12.14
N PHE A 123 -5.97 -8.83 10.89
CA PHE A 123 -4.63 -8.70 10.36
C PHE A 123 -3.78 -7.70 11.15
N ILE A 124 -4.29 -6.50 11.43
CA ILE A 124 -3.57 -5.52 12.26
C ILE A 124 -3.29 -6.06 13.67
N ASN A 125 -4.26 -6.72 14.30
CA ASN A 125 -4.06 -7.33 15.62
C ASN A 125 -2.97 -8.42 15.59
N GLN A 126 -2.89 -9.20 14.50
CA GLN A 126 -1.82 -10.20 14.31
C GLN A 126 -0.44 -9.56 14.13
N LEU A 127 -0.34 -8.38 13.51
CA LEU A 127 0.94 -7.66 13.42
C LEU A 127 1.44 -7.20 14.79
N LEU A 128 0.54 -6.91 15.72
CA LEU A 128 0.84 -6.30 17.03
C LEU A 128 1.10 -7.31 18.16
N THR A 129 0.88 -8.62 17.95
CA THR A 129 0.97 -9.63 19.02
C THR A 129 2.31 -10.36 19.05
N LYS A 130 2.78 -10.81 20.23
CA LYS A 130 4.07 -11.50 20.43
C LYS A 130 4.20 -12.87 19.74
N LYS A 131 3.08 -13.56 19.50
CA LYS A 131 2.99 -14.76 18.64
C LYS A 131 2.79 -14.41 17.15
N GLY A 132 2.74 -13.12 16.86
CA GLY A 132 2.44 -12.55 15.57
C GLY A 132 3.67 -12.28 14.71
N LEU A 133 3.42 -11.61 13.61
CA LEU A 133 4.19 -11.60 12.37
C LEU A 133 5.39 -10.65 12.39
N GLY A 134 5.82 -10.24 13.59
CA GLY A 134 6.94 -9.34 13.80
C GLY A 134 8.29 -10.02 13.54
N ARG A 135 9.28 -9.25 13.09
CA ARG A 135 10.66 -9.76 12.95
C ARG A 135 11.30 -10.11 14.30
N THR A 136 10.73 -9.59 15.38
CA THR A 136 11.08 -9.86 16.77
C THR A 136 9.95 -10.69 17.40
N LYS A 137 10.27 -11.59 18.36
CA LYS A 137 9.29 -12.38 19.13
C LYS A 137 8.38 -11.54 20.07
N GLU A 138 8.26 -10.25 19.78
CA GLU A 138 7.57 -9.25 20.60
C GLU A 138 6.42 -8.54 19.85
N GLY A 139 6.19 -8.86 18.57
CA GLY A 139 5.24 -8.14 17.71
C GLY A 139 5.82 -6.85 17.14
N LEU A 140 5.15 -6.28 16.12
CA LEU A 140 5.56 -5.00 15.54
C LEU A 140 5.14 -3.82 16.41
N SER A 141 5.90 -2.72 16.34
CA SER A 141 5.48 -1.46 16.94
C SER A 141 4.21 -0.93 16.26
N VAL A 142 3.43 -0.15 17.01
CA VAL A 142 2.21 0.50 16.49
C VAL A 142 2.53 1.41 15.30
N THR A 143 3.68 2.10 15.31
CA THR A 143 4.14 2.94 14.19
C THR A 143 4.35 2.10 12.92
N THR A 144 4.97 0.92 13.03
CA THR A 144 5.16 0.03 11.90
C THR A 144 3.82 -0.51 11.38
N ALA A 145 2.92 -0.93 12.27
CA ALA A 145 1.58 -1.38 11.89
C ALA A 145 0.78 -0.27 11.17
N LYS A 146 0.89 0.98 11.63
CA LYS A 146 0.31 2.15 10.95
C LYS A 146 0.90 2.39 9.56
N SER A 147 2.21 2.20 9.38
CA SER A 147 2.87 2.29 8.07
C SER A 147 2.36 1.21 7.08
N ILE A 148 2.18 -0.01 7.56
CA ILE A 148 1.60 -1.11 6.78
C ILE A 148 0.15 -0.79 6.40
N ASN A 149 -0.66 -0.33 7.36
CA ASN A 149 -2.03 0.12 7.11
C ASN A 149 -2.08 1.27 6.08
N ALA A 150 -1.18 2.25 6.17
CA ALA A 150 -1.10 3.35 5.20
C ALA A 150 -0.76 2.85 3.78
N THR A 151 0.07 1.82 3.67
CA THR A 151 0.39 1.19 2.37
C THR A 151 -0.85 0.55 1.76
N LEU A 152 -1.57 -0.29 2.52
CA LEU A 152 -2.82 -0.91 2.08
C LEU A 152 -3.90 0.13 1.77
N SER A 153 -4.04 1.16 2.61
CA SER A 153 -5.04 2.21 2.41
C SER A 153 -4.83 2.95 1.09
N ASN A 154 -3.57 3.26 0.74
CA ASN A 154 -3.23 3.88 -0.53
C ASN A 154 -3.55 2.96 -1.72
N ALA A 155 -3.24 1.67 -1.62
CA ALA A 155 -3.57 0.70 -2.65
C ALA A 155 -5.08 0.54 -2.83
N PHE A 156 -5.85 0.38 -1.74
CA PHE A 156 -7.30 0.21 -1.80
C PHE A 156 -8.05 1.48 -2.21
N LYS A 157 -7.53 2.68 -1.91
CA LYS A 157 -8.04 3.91 -2.54
C LYS A 157 -7.94 3.84 -4.06
N LYS A 158 -6.82 3.35 -4.59
CA LYS A 158 -6.68 3.14 -6.04
C LYS A 158 -7.61 2.05 -6.56
N ALA A 159 -7.80 0.96 -5.81
CA ALA A 159 -8.76 -0.09 -6.17
C ALA A 159 -10.20 0.45 -6.28
N ILE A 160 -10.60 1.39 -5.40
CA ILE A 160 -11.90 2.07 -5.49
C ILE A 160 -11.98 2.93 -6.76
N GLN A 161 -10.96 3.75 -7.03
CA GLN A 161 -10.90 4.58 -8.24
C GLN A 161 -10.96 3.76 -9.53
N LEU A 162 -10.38 2.55 -9.52
CA LEU A 162 -10.45 1.60 -10.65
C LEU A 162 -11.75 0.81 -10.69
N GLY A 163 -12.63 0.97 -9.69
CA GLY A 163 -13.88 0.26 -9.59
C GLY A 163 -13.73 -1.23 -9.30
N TYR A 164 -12.69 -1.67 -8.58
CA TYR A 164 -12.52 -3.08 -8.20
C TYR A 164 -13.23 -3.43 -6.89
N ILE A 165 -13.35 -2.46 -5.98
CA ILE A 165 -14.03 -2.58 -4.70
C ILE A 165 -14.83 -1.31 -4.43
N LYS A 166 -15.95 -1.42 -3.69
CA LYS A 166 -16.79 -0.27 -3.34
C LYS A 166 -16.29 0.51 -2.12
N ASN A 167 -15.68 -0.19 -1.16
CA ASN A 167 -15.32 0.36 0.13
C ASN A 167 -13.87 0.04 0.47
N ASN A 168 -13.20 0.93 1.21
CA ASN A 168 -11.85 0.68 1.71
C ASN A 168 -11.92 -0.13 3.02
N PRO A 169 -11.45 -1.39 3.06
CA PRO A 169 -11.46 -2.20 4.28
C PRO A 169 -10.42 -1.75 5.31
N THR A 170 -9.48 -0.86 4.95
CA THR A 170 -8.48 -0.32 5.88
C THR A 170 -8.99 0.89 6.67
N SER A 171 -10.13 1.44 6.29
CA SER A 171 -10.73 2.58 6.98
C SER A 171 -11.28 2.15 8.33
N PHE A 172 -11.20 3.04 9.32
CA PHE A 172 -11.73 2.84 10.67
C PHE A 172 -11.08 1.68 11.44
N VAL A 173 -9.88 1.25 11.04
CA VAL A 173 -9.13 0.25 11.82
C VAL A 173 -8.67 0.85 13.15
N GLU A 174 -8.85 0.08 14.21
CA GLU A 174 -8.48 0.48 15.56
C GLU A 174 -7.04 0.04 15.87
N PHE A 175 -6.27 0.94 16.45
CA PHE A 175 -4.95 0.65 16.99
C PHE A 175 -5.01 0.78 18.51
N PRO A 176 -4.25 -0.03 19.27
CA PRO A 176 -4.15 0.15 20.71
C PRO A 176 -3.71 1.59 21.00
N ARG A 177 -4.37 2.20 21.98
CA ARG A 177 -4.04 3.54 22.44
C ARG A 177 -2.65 3.44 23.05
N ASN A 178 -1.63 4.02 22.42
CA ASN A 178 -0.32 4.14 23.03
C ASN A 178 -0.51 4.98 24.30
N PRO A 179 -0.39 4.40 25.52
CA PRO A 179 -0.38 5.18 26.73
C PRO A 179 0.96 5.91 26.73
N SER A 180 0.96 7.11 26.16
CA SER A 180 2.10 8.03 26.15
C SER A 180 3.43 7.39 25.73
N ASP A 181 3.73 7.36 24.43
CA ASP A 181 5.12 7.49 23.97
C ASP A 181 5.62 8.92 24.18
N LYS A 182 5.37 9.51 25.36
CA LYS A 182 6.20 10.59 25.88
C LYS A 182 7.49 10.00 26.43
N LYS A 183 8.10 9.03 25.73
CA LYS A 183 9.55 8.85 25.87
C LYS A 183 10.12 10.18 25.43
N LYS A 184 10.52 11.02 26.39
CA LYS A 184 11.23 12.26 26.11
C LYS A 184 12.33 11.88 25.13
N VAL A 185 12.30 12.47 23.94
CA VAL A 185 13.34 12.26 22.94
C VAL A 185 14.65 12.57 23.66
N LYS A 186 15.54 11.58 23.77
CA LYS A 186 16.86 11.82 24.34
C LYS A 186 17.63 12.64 23.32
N TYR A 187 18.17 13.76 23.76
CA TYR A 187 19.02 14.63 22.97
C TYR A 187 20.36 14.78 23.69
N TYR A 188 21.40 15.09 22.92
CA TYR A 188 22.70 15.43 23.48
C TYR A 188 22.65 16.85 24.05
N THR A 189 23.25 17.05 25.22
CA THR A 189 23.61 18.41 25.67
C THR A 189 24.80 18.93 24.85
N PHE A 190 25.11 20.21 24.98
CA PHE A 190 26.30 20.79 24.35
C PHE A 190 27.57 20.02 24.76
N ASP A 191 27.83 19.87 26.06
CA ASP A 191 29.00 19.15 26.59
C ASP A 191 29.08 17.69 26.10
N GLN A 192 27.92 17.01 26.01
CA GLN A 192 27.88 15.64 25.50
C GLN A 192 28.19 15.57 24.01
N SER A 193 27.80 16.58 23.24
CA SER A 193 28.09 16.67 21.80
C SER A 193 29.57 16.98 21.58
N GLU A 194 30.15 17.88 22.37
CA GLU A 194 31.59 18.20 22.33
C GLU A 194 32.42 16.96 22.67
N LEU A 195 32.11 16.29 23.78
CA LEU A 195 32.77 15.04 24.17
C LEU A 195 32.65 13.97 23.08
N PHE A 196 31.47 13.82 22.49
CA PHE A 196 31.26 12.89 21.38
C PHE A 196 32.18 13.21 20.19
N LEU A 197 32.31 14.48 19.83
CA LEU A 197 33.18 14.91 18.73
C LEU A 197 34.66 14.67 19.04
N GLU A 198 35.10 14.82 20.29
CA GLU A 198 36.48 14.46 20.68
C GLU A 198 36.76 12.97 20.48
N PHE A 199 35.81 12.10 20.81
CA PHE A 199 35.94 10.67 20.55
C PHE A 199 35.91 10.37 19.05
N ALA A 200 35.05 11.05 18.28
CA ALA A 200 35.00 10.89 16.83
C ALA A 200 36.33 11.27 16.14
N LYS A 201 37.10 12.22 16.70
CA LYS A 201 38.46 12.56 16.22
C LYS A 201 39.48 11.43 16.45
N LYS A 202 39.29 10.62 17.49
CA LYS A 202 40.20 9.54 17.89
C LYS A 202 39.94 8.22 17.16
N GLU A 203 38.83 8.14 16.41
CA GLU A 203 38.49 6.97 15.62
C GLU A 203 39.47 6.74 14.46
N LYS A 204 39.62 5.47 14.06
CA LYS A 204 40.55 5.10 12.98
C LYS A 204 40.19 5.72 11.63
N SER A 205 38.90 5.96 11.40
CA SER A 205 38.44 6.55 10.15
C SER A 205 38.29 8.06 10.31
N PHE A 206 39.07 8.80 9.51
CA PHE A 206 39.08 10.26 9.51
C PHE A 206 37.74 10.90 9.13
N ILE A 207 36.80 10.14 8.55
CA ILE A 207 35.51 10.66 8.08
C ILE A 207 34.53 10.95 9.22
N TRP A 208 34.68 10.29 10.38
CA TRP A 208 33.66 10.36 11.43
C TRP A 208 33.55 11.73 12.07
N TYR A 209 34.70 12.36 12.38
CA TYR A 209 34.70 13.70 12.93
C TYR A 209 33.99 14.73 12.02
N PRO A 210 34.40 14.96 10.75
CA PRO A 210 33.74 15.94 9.89
C PRO A 210 32.27 15.56 9.60
N PHE A 211 31.95 14.27 9.51
CA PHE A 211 30.58 13.80 9.30
C PHE A 211 29.65 14.15 10.48
N PHE A 212 30.08 13.93 11.71
CA PHE A 212 29.25 14.27 12.87
C PHE A 212 29.28 15.76 13.19
N LEU A 213 30.40 16.45 12.93
CA LEU A 213 30.51 17.89 13.09
C LEU A 213 29.45 18.62 12.26
N ILE A 214 29.33 18.29 10.97
CA ILE A 214 28.37 18.96 10.09
C ILE A 214 26.92 18.65 10.49
N ILE A 215 26.64 17.46 11.03
CA ILE A 215 25.31 17.09 11.53
C ILE A 215 24.95 17.90 12.78
N PHE A 216 25.88 18.02 13.74
CA PHE A 216 25.62 18.76 14.98
C PHE A 216 25.54 20.26 14.75
N ASP A 217 26.43 20.81 13.91
CA ASP A 217 26.58 22.25 13.71
C ASP A 217 25.52 22.82 12.75
N GLN A 218 25.25 22.11 11.64
CA GLN A 218 24.35 22.58 10.58
C GLN A 218 22.99 21.87 10.59
N GLY A 219 22.79 20.89 11.49
CA GLY A 219 21.50 20.21 11.66
C GLY A 219 21.10 19.28 10.50
N LEU A 220 22.06 18.83 9.68
CA LEU A 220 21.77 17.96 8.53
C LEU A 220 21.15 16.64 8.98
N ARG A 221 20.16 16.17 8.23
CA ARG A 221 19.71 14.78 8.35
C ARG A 221 20.83 13.85 7.88
N LYS A 222 20.91 12.66 8.49
CA LYS A 222 21.90 11.64 8.12
C LYS A 222 21.95 11.36 6.60
N SER A 223 20.81 11.29 5.91
CA SER A 223 20.76 11.04 4.46
C SER A 223 21.29 12.23 3.65
N GLU A 224 21.06 13.46 4.11
CA GLU A 224 21.59 14.69 3.51
C GLU A 224 23.11 14.73 3.66
N ALA A 225 23.62 14.53 4.89
CA ALA A 225 25.06 14.49 5.17
C ALA A 225 25.80 13.40 4.37
N LEU A 226 25.18 12.21 4.21
CA LEU A 226 25.73 11.13 3.38
C LEU A 226 25.60 11.37 1.87
N GLY A 227 24.79 12.33 1.46
CA GLY A 227 24.53 12.69 0.06
C GLY A 227 25.39 13.84 -0.45
N LEU A 228 26.11 14.54 0.44
CA LEU A 228 26.97 15.67 0.09
C LEU A 228 28.08 15.28 -0.89
N GLN A 229 28.33 16.17 -1.84
CA GLN A 229 29.45 16.10 -2.78
C GLN A 229 30.30 17.37 -2.69
N TRP A 230 31.54 17.30 -3.17
CA TRP A 230 32.44 18.46 -3.20
C TRP A 230 31.85 19.67 -3.94
N ALA A 231 31.07 19.43 -5.00
CA ALA A 231 30.39 20.48 -5.75
C ALA A 231 29.27 21.20 -4.96
N ASP A 232 28.83 20.63 -3.84
CA ASP A 232 27.80 21.20 -2.98
C ASP A 232 28.40 22.18 -1.94
N ILE A 233 29.74 22.31 -1.88
CA ILE A 233 30.46 23.18 -0.93
C ILE A 233 31.09 24.34 -1.70
N ASP A 234 30.68 25.57 -1.36
CA ASP A 234 31.30 26.79 -1.87
C ASP A 234 32.14 27.45 -0.78
N PHE A 235 33.46 27.27 -0.86
CA PHE A 235 34.42 27.87 0.06
C PHE A 235 34.63 29.38 -0.15
N SER A 236 34.23 29.93 -1.30
CA SER A 236 34.33 31.37 -1.56
C SER A 236 33.21 32.14 -0.85
N GLN A 237 32.01 31.57 -0.83
CA GLN A 237 30.84 32.14 -0.18
C GLN A 237 30.59 31.56 1.23
N ASN A 238 31.37 30.56 1.64
CA ASN A 238 31.15 29.78 2.88
C ASN A 238 29.74 29.20 2.97
N THR A 239 29.22 28.67 1.86
CA THR A 239 27.87 28.10 1.79
C THR A 239 27.89 26.59 1.51
N LEU A 240 26.91 25.89 2.06
CA LEU A 240 26.67 24.46 1.84
C LEU A 240 25.29 24.25 1.22
N ASN A 241 25.25 23.67 0.02
CA ASN A 241 24.03 23.45 -0.74
C ASN A 241 23.48 22.03 -0.55
N ILE A 242 22.39 21.88 0.21
CA ILE A 242 21.79 20.58 0.49
C ILE A 242 20.75 20.23 -0.58
N ASN A 243 21.22 19.58 -1.65
CA ASN A 243 20.37 19.30 -2.83
C ASN A 243 20.03 17.81 -3.01
N ARG A 244 20.61 16.93 -2.20
CA ARG A 244 20.57 15.48 -2.39
C ARG A 244 20.42 14.75 -1.07
N GLU A 245 19.84 13.57 -1.15
CA GLU A 245 19.75 12.64 -0.03
C GLU A 245 20.20 11.25 -0.48
N ARG A 246 21.08 10.61 0.29
CA ARG A 246 21.43 9.22 0.07
C ARG A 246 20.36 8.31 0.67
N LEU A 247 19.62 7.62 -0.20
CA LEU A 247 18.68 6.58 0.23
C LEU A 247 19.45 5.37 0.77
N GLY A 248 19.03 4.87 1.93
CA GLY A 248 19.55 3.62 2.47
C GLY A 248 19.18 2.45 1.56
N LEU A 249 20.16 1.66 1.14
CA LEU A 249 19.91 0.42 0.40
C LEU A 249 19.20 -0.57 1.33
N LEU A 250 17.89 -0.78 1.15
CA LEU A 250 17.31 -2.06 1.51
C LEU A 250 17.99 -3.12 0.63
N LYS A 251 18.37 -4.28 1.19
CA LYS A 251 19.01 -5.39 0.47
C LYS A 251 18.39 -5.53 -0.93
N LYS A 252 19.24 -5.69 -1.97
CA LYS A 252 18.86 -5.83 -3.40
C LYS A 252 17.64 -6.76 -3.62
N ASP A 253 17.43 -7.72 -2.74
CA ASP A 253 16.29 -8.65 -2.78
C ASP A 253 14.91 -8.01 -2.52
N LEU A 254 14.83 -6.75 -2.09
CA LEU A 254 13.58 -6.04 -1.78
C LEU A 254 13.10 -5.10 -2.90
N THR A 255 13.88 -4.95 -3.98
CA THR A 255 13.52 -4.07 -5.11
C THR A 255 12.58 -4.73 -6.11
N LYS A 256 12.40 -6.04 -6.05
CA LYS A 256 11.40 -6.80 -6.80
C LYS A 256 10.42 -7.42 -5.81
N VAL A 257 9.14 -7.11 -6.00
CA VAL A 257 8.05 -7.86 -5.39
C VAL A 257 7.89 -9.13 -6.22
#